data_AF-A0A2G9NV41-F1
#
_entry.id   AF-A0A2G9NV41-F1
#
_cell.length_a   1.000
_cell.length_b   1.000
_cell.length_c   1.000
_cell.angle_alpha   90.00
_cell.angle_beta   90.00
_cell.angle_gamma   90.00
#
_symmetry.space_group_name_H-M   'P 1'
#
loop_
_entity.id
_entity.type
_entity.pdbx_description
1 polymer ?
#
loop_
_entity_poly.entity_id
_entity_poly.type
_entity_poly.pdbx_seq_one_letter_code
_entity_poly.pdbx_strand_id
1 'polypeptide(L)'
;MAVFDITWLAYYMPIFGFLFVFTVMYAVLSKTQILGESPFVNLMVSFIFGIIFITFSPGVVYVQTVVPWFVILILSLFFLMMIVGFSQKDMGDFMKPSIAWAFIIL
;
A
#
# COMPACT_ATOMS: atom_id res chain seq x y z
N MET A 1 28.82 11.07 13.68
CA MET A 1 28.00 10.24 12.78
C MET A 1 26.94 9.61 13.65
N ALA A 2 25.71 10.12 13.64
CA ALA A 2 24.63 9.52 14.42
C ALA A 2 24.27 8.19 13.76
N VAL A 3 24.72 7.08 14.36
CA VAL A 3 24.30 5.75 13.96
C VAL A 3 22.88 5.60 14.50
N PHE A 4 21.89 5.78 13.64
CA PHE A 4 20.54 5.41 13.99
C PHE A 4 20.53 3.90 14.23
N ASP A 5 20.23 3.48 15.45
CA ASP A 5 20.05 2.09 15.80
C ASP A 5 18.74 1.61 15.15
N ILE A 6 18.84 1.02 13.97
CA ILE A 6 17.72 0.52 13.17
C ILE A 6 17.36 -0.92 13.55
N THR A 7 18.09 -1.49 14.52
CA THR A 7 18.01 -2.88 14.96
C THR A 7 16.60 -3.28 15.42
N TRP A 8 15.89 -2.38 16.10
CA TRP A 8 14.49 -2.58 16.51
C TRP A 8 13.53 -2.60 15.31
N LEU A 9 13.73 -1.70 14.34
CA LEU A 9 12.90 -1.65 13.13
C LEU A 9 13.12 -2.90 12.28
N ALA A 10 14.36 -3.39 12.21
CA ALA A 10 14.71 -4.61 11.50
C ALA A 10 14.04 -5.87 12.08
N TYR A 11 13.84 -5.91 13.40
CA TYR A 11 13.08 -6.98 14.06
C TYR A 11 11.59 -6.99 13.66
N TYR A 12 10.98 -5.81 13.46
CA TYR A 12 9.58 -5.68 13.06
C TYR A 12 9.34 -5.68 11.54
N MET A 13 10.40 -5.57 10.71
CA MET A 13 10.28 -5.59 9.24
C MET A 13 9.43 -6.75 8.68
N PRO A 14 9.54 -8.00 9.17
CA PRO A 14 8.69 -9.08 8.70
C PRO A 14 7.20 -8.84 8.98
N ILE A 15 6.86 -8.27 10.14
CA ILE A 15 5.47 -7.97 10.53
C ILE A 15 4.88 -6.87 9.63
N PHE A 16 5.66 -5.83 9.32
CA PHE A 16 5.25 -4.81 8.35
C PHE A 16 5.04 -5.41 6.95
N GLY A 17 5.85 -6.40 6.57
CA GLY A 17 5.67 -7.10 5.32
C GLY A 17 4.42 -7.96 5.23
N PHE A 18 4.13 -8.67 6.31
CA PHE A 18 2.87 -9.38 6.43
C PHE A 18 1.67 -8.44 6.27
N LEU A 19 1.65 -7.33 7.01
CA LEU A 19 0.57 -6.34 6.93
C LEU A 19 0.44 -5.75 5.53
N PHE A 20 1.57 -5.43 4.89
CA PHE A 20 1.59 -4.87 3.55
C PHE A 20 1.00 -5.84 2.52
N VAL A 21 1.49 -7.09 2.47
CA VAL A 21 0.98 -8.11 1.54
C VAL A 21 -0.49 -8.42 1.83
N PHE A 22 -0.85 -8.53 3.11
CA PHE A 22 -2.24 -8.73 3.53
C PHE A 22 -3.15 -7.61 3.01
N THR A 23 -2.78 -6.35 3.22
CA THR A 23 -3.57 -5.19 2.77
C THR A 23 -3.65 -5.11 1.25
N VAL A 24 -2.55 -5.32 0.53
CA VAL A 24 -2.54 -5.31 -0.93
C VAL A 24 -3.42 -6.42 -1.49
N MET A 25 -3.26 -7.66 -0.99
CA MET A 25 -4.09 -8.78 -1.42
C MET A 25 -5.56 -8.55 -1.09
N TYR A 26 -5.87 -8.05 0.11
CA TYR A 26 -7.24 -7.71 0.48
C TYR A 26 -7.83 -6.64 -0.44
N ALA A 27 -7.07 -5.58 -0.74
CA ALA A 27 -7.50 -4.51 -1.63
C ALA A 27 -7.74 -5.02 -3.07
N VAL A 28 -6.84 -5.87 -3.58
CA VAL A 28 -7.00 -6.49 -4.90
C VAL A 28 -8.23 -7.38 -4.93
N LEU A 29 -8.42 -8.27 -3.96
CA LEU A 29 -9.59 -9.17 -3.88
C LEU A 29 -10.90 -8.39 -3.69
N SER A 30 -10.88 -7.33 -2.88
CA SER A 30 -12.05 -6.48 -2.65
C SER A 30 -12.43 -5.67 -3.90
N LYS A 31 -11.46 -5.21 -4.69
CA LYS A 31 -11.72 -4.45 -5.93
C LYS A 31 -12.12 -5.36 -7.08
N THR A 32 -11.53 -6.55 -7.16
CA THR A 32 -11.78 -7.50 -8.26
C THR A 32 -12.96 -8.43 -7.99
N GLN A 33 -13.41 -8.54 -6.73
CA GLN A 33 -14.53 -9.39 -6.28
C GLN A 33 -14.46 -10.85 -6.81
N ILE A 34 -13.26 -11.35 -7.11
CA ILE A 34 -13.04 -12.65 -7.78
C ILE A 34 -13.62 -13.82 -6.95
N LEU A 35 -13.67 -13.66 -5.63
CA LEU A 35 -14.12 -14.67 -4.67
C LEU A 35 -15.54 -14.43 -4.13
N GLY A 36 -16.26 -13.43 -4.68
CA GLY A 36 -17.61 -13.05 -4.27
C GLY A 36 -17.68 -11.80 -3.37
N GLU A 37 -18.90 -11.39 -3.01
CA GLU A 37 -19.18 -10.18 -2.23
C GLU A 37 -18.98 -10.37 -0.72
N SER A 38 -18.66 -11.56 -0.23
CA SER A 38 -18.53 -11.80 1.21
C SER A 38 -17.23 -11.19 1.74
N PRO A 39 -17.29 -10.10 2.54
CA PRO A 39 -16.09 -9.42 3.03
C PRO A 39 -15.26 -10.32 3.96
N PHE A 40 -15.89 -11.29 4.62
CA PHE A 40 -15.23 -12.25 5.50
C PHE A 40 -14.32 -13.23 4.73
N VAL A 41 -14.74 -13.67 3.54
CA VAL A 41 -13.97 -14.58 2.70
C VAL A 41 -12.72 -13.89 2.14
N ASN A 42 -12.88 -12.65 1.69
CA ASN A 42 -11.75 -11.85 1.20
C ASN A 42 -10.71 -11.60 2.31
N LEU A 43 -11.15 -11.39 3.54
CA LEU A 43 -10.28 -11.22 4.71
C LEU A 43 -9.53 -12.51 5.07
N MET A 44 -10.22 -13.66 5.09
CA MET A 44 -9.58 -14.95 5.35
C MET A 44 -8.55 -15.32 4.29
N VAL A 45 -8.88 -15.14 3.01
CA VAL A 45 -7.98 -15.50 1.91
C VAL A 45 -6.74 -14.59 1.89
N SER A 46 -6.92 -13.27 2.01
CA SER A 46 -5.78 -12.34 2.13
C SER A 46 -4.89 -12.65 3.34
N PHE A 47 -5.46 -13.09 4.45
CA PHE A 47 -4.71 -13.50 5.65
C PHE A 47 -3.85 -14.74 5.40
N ILE A 48 -4.41 -15.76 4.73
CA ILE A 48 -3.68 -16.97 4.33
C ILE A 48 -2.54 -16.61 3.38
N PHE A 49 -2.80 -15.75 2.38
CA PHE A 49 -1.75 -15.27 1.46
C PHE A 49 -0.65 -14.51 2.18
N GLY A 50 -0.98 -13.68 3.18
CA GLY A 50 0.00 -12.99 4.01
C GLY A 50 0.91 -13.95 4.78
N ILE A 51 0.34 -15.01 5.39
CA ILE A 51 1.10 -16.02 6.13
C ILE A 51 2.02 -16.82 5.20
N ILE A 52 1.52 -17.18 4.02
CA ILE A 52 2.34 -17.84 3.01
C ILE A 52 3.51 -16.92 2.63
N PHE A 53 3.25 -15.66 2.32
CA PHE A 53 4.30 -14.73 1.89
C PHE A 53 5.41 -14.49 2.92
N ILE A 54 5.08 -14.45 4.23
CA ILE A 54 6.10 -14.29 5.28
C ILE A 54 6.89 -15.58 5.54
N THR A 55 6.28 -16.74 5.28
CA THR A 55 6.95 -18.05 5.43
C THR A 55 7.96 -18.30 4.30
N PHE A 56 7.73 -17.72 3.12
CA PHE A 56 8.66 -17.77 2.01
C PHE A 56 9.75 -16.69 2.17
N SER A 57 11.01 -17.13 2.39
CA SER A 57 12.20 -16.27 2.54
C SER A 57 12.33 -15.12 1.48
N PRO A 58 12.00 -15.32 0.19
CA PRO A 58 12.01 -14.23 -0.79
C PRO A 58 10.94 -13.14 -0.56
N GLY A 59 9.83 -13.49 0.10
CA GLY A 59 8.70 -12.57 0.34
C GLY A 59 9.07 -11.40 1.24
N VAL A 60 9.96 -11.62 2.21
CA VAL A 60 10.46 -10.56 3.11
C VAL A 60 11.34 -9.57 2.35
N VAL A 61 12.21 -10.05 1.46
CA VAL A 61 13.07 -9.19 0.62
C VAL A 61 12.24 -8.37 -0.36
N TYR A 62 11.19 -8.97 -0.92
CA TYR A 62 10.25 -8.28 -1.81
C TYR A 62 9.56 -7.13 -1.08
N VAL A 63 9.02 -7.37 0.12
CA VAL A 63 8.42 -6.32 0.96
C VAL A 63 9.42 -5.20 1.25
N GLN A 64 10.64 -5.54 1.68
CA GLN A 64 11.63 -4.52 2.03
C GLN A 64 11.99 -3.61 0.86
N THR A 65 11.83 -4.12 -0.37
CA THR A 65 12.01 -3.34 -1.60
C THR A 65 10.76 -2.54 -1.95
N VAL A 66 9.56 -3.09 -1.73
CA VAL A 66 8.28 -2.46 -2.13
C VAL A 66 7.78 -1.41 -1.13
N VAL A 67 7.96 -1.62 0.18
CA VAL A 67 7.49 -0.72 1.24
C VAL A 67 8.05 0.71 1.08
N PRO A 68 9.36 0.92 0.82
CA PRO A 68 9.89 2.27 0.59
C PRO A 68 9.21 2.98 -0.59
N TRP A 69 8.89 2.26 -1.67
CA TRP A 69 8.20 2.82 -2.84
C TRP A 69 6.77 3.25 -2.51
N PHE A 70 6.07 2.47 -1.69
CA PHE A 70 4.74 2.85 -1.20
C PHE A 70 4.77 4.08 -0.30
N VAL A 71 5.79 4.21 0.56
CA VAL A 71 5.98 5.42 1.38
C VAL A 71 6.20 6.65 0.49
N ILE A 72 7.03 6.53 -0.54
CA ILE A 72 7.26 7.62 -1.50
C ILE A 72 5.98 7.98 -2.25
N LEU A 73 5.18 7.00 -2.68
CA LEU A 73 3.90 7.21 -3.36
C LEU A 73 2.87 7.91 -2.46
N ILE A 74 2.75 7.49 -1.19
CA ILE A 74 1.84 8.13 -0.23
C ILE A 74 2.28 9.57 0.04
N LEU A 75 3.58 9.80 0.22
CA LEU A 75 4.13 11.14 0.40
C LEU A 75 3.88 12.02 -0.83
N SER A 76 4.10 11.50 -2.04
CA SER A 76 3.86 12.26 -3.27
C SER A 76 2.38 12.61 -3.45
N LEU A 77 1.47 11.68 -3.13
CA LEU A 77 0.03 11.94 -3.09
C LEU A 77 -0.36 13.01 -2.06
N PHE A 78 0.22 12.94 -0.87
CA PHE A 78 -0.01 13.93 0.17
C PHE A 78 0.46 15.32 -0.26
N PHE A 79 1.65 15.42 -0.87
CA PHE A 79 2.15 16.68 -1.42
C PHE A 79 1.29 17.19 -2.58
N LEU A 80 0.83 16.31 -3.48
CA LEU A 80 -0.12 16.69 -4.54
C LEU A 80 -1.42 17.25 -3.96
N MET A 81 -2.00 16.59 -2.95
CA MET A 81 -3.19 17.08 -2.24
C MET A 81 -2.95 18.43 -1.57
N MET A 82 -1.78 18.64 -0.94
CA MET A 82 -1.44 19.95 -0.36
C MET A 82 -1.33 21.02 -1.43
N ILE A 83 -0.64 20.76 -2.55
CA ILE A 83 -0.50 21.74 -3.64
C ILE A 83 -1.88 22.09 -4.20
N VAL A 84 -2.75 21.11 -4.41
CA VAL A 84 -4.13 21.33 -4.87
C VAL A 84 -4.94 22.11 -3.83
N GLY A 85 -4.84 21.73 -2.55
CA GLY A 85 -5.55 22.36 -1.44
C GLY A 85 -5.11 23.80 -1.19
N PHE A 86 -3.84 24.13 -1.44
CA PHE A 86 -3.33 25.50 -1.38
C PHE A 86 -3.55 26.28 -2.68
N SER A 87 -3.74 25.61 -3.82
CA SER A 87 -3.88 26.24 -5.15
C SER A 87 -5.33 26.48 -5.61
N GLN A 88 -6.36 25.81 -5.06
CA GLN A 88 -7.73 25.95 -5.56
C GLN A 88 -8.75 26.40 -4.50
N LYS A 89 -9.42 27.51 -4.80
CA LYS A 89 -10.64 28.02 -4.14
C LYS A 89 -11.92 27.32 -4.65
N ASP A 90 -11.85 26.54 -5.72
CA ASP A 90 -13.00 25.85 -6.34
C ASP A 90 -12.70 24.37 -6.57
N MET A 91 -13.33 23.51 -5.76
CA MET A 91 -13.18 22.05 -5.76
C MET A 91 -13.77 21.33 -7.01
N GLY A 92 -14.25 22.08 -8.01
CA GLY A 92 -15.02 21.53 -9.14
C GLY A 92 -14.19 20.97 -10.29
N ASP A 93 -12.93 21.38 -10.46
CA ASP A 93 -12.14 21.03 -11.66
C ASP A 93 -11.28 19.75 -11.50
N PHE A 94 -11.18 19.19 -10.29
CA PHE A 94 -10.36 18.00 -10.02
C PHE A 94 -11.06 16.68 -10.37
N MET A 95 -12.37 16.72 -10.69
CA MET A 95 -13.11 15.56 -11.21
C MET A 95 -12.91 15.36 -12.73
N LYS A 96 -11.80 15.89 -13.29
CA LYS A 96 -11.42 15.59 -14.68
C LYS A 96 -10.71 14.23 -14.74
N PRO A 97 -11.10 13.36 -15.71
CA PRO A 97 -10.62 11.97 -15.83
C PRO A 97 -9.10 11.81 -16.03
N SER A 98 -8.38 12.90 -16.28
CA SER A 98 -6.92 12.93 -16.44
C SER A 98 -6.15 12.57 -15.16
N ILE A 99 -6.63 12.95 -13.97
CA ILE A 99 -5.97 12.60 -12.70
C ILE A 99 -6.35 11.17 -12.25
N ALA A 100 -7.58 10.75 -12.56
CA ALA A 100 -8.01 9.36 -12.34
C ALA A 100 -7.21 8.36 -13.17
N TRP A 101 -6.79 8.74 -14.39
CA TRP A 101 -5.91 7.91 -15.22
C TRP A 101 -4.49 7.79 -14.67
N ALA A 102 -3.94 8.84 -14.08
CA ALA A 102 -2.66 8.77 -13.37
C ALA A 102 -2.73 7.81 -12.16
N PHE A 103 -3.89 7.66 -11.53
CA PHE A 103 -4.15 6.72 -10.43
C PHE A 103 -4.27 5.24 -10.85
N ILE A 104 -4.52 4.96 -12.14
CA ILE A 104 -4.71 3.60 -12.66
C ILE A 104 -3.43 3.06 -13.32
N ILE A 105 -2.58 3.95 -13.83
CA ILE A 105 -1.33 3.62 -14.53
C ILE A 105 -0.13 3.48 -13.58
N LEU A 106 -0.21 4.02 -12.37
CA LEU A 106 0.81 3.97 -11.33
C LEU A 106 0.49 2.89 -10.30
#